data_AF-A0A6C0BTJ0-F1
#
_entry.id   AF-A0A6C0BTJ0-F1
#
_cell.length_a   1.000
_cell.length_b   1.000
_cell.length_c   1.000
_cell.angle_alpha   90.00
_cell.angle_beta   90.00
_cell.angle_gamma   90.00
#
_symmetry.space_group_name_H-M   'P 1'
#
loop_
_entity.id
_entity.type
_entity.pdbx_description
1 polymer ?
#
loop_
_entity_poly.entity_id
_entity_poly.type
_entity_poly.pdbx_seq_one_letter_code
_entity_poly.pdbx_strand_id
1 'polypeptide(L)'
;MYDTFFLSKDQLNTINNCSLNDILFIYGEGGIGKTELAKEILKNKVVTIIDSLSLKNKVDIHDYILNIIKKKNITIMFDKSKRLDRGIIIDNLEIFHKYDKKIFKSILLILSTYKFYGTKIIITCNTKFIKHRSLNKLKFKKLYLSYDKYILHKILNNILKYENKYLTFNEKEKYIKKCNNNITILKSYIKEENNQTNVYDNYDTHEILTQKLIMNKFTIEDISRLFVNEKITISLNLIENIYTYTKNLNEISDIYNDYVNGDIIDTTTLNYNIEDYYTIFTIYKFNLILRKNKITKFYPIVNNNYISRLTIQIHNDKISNIFKTNRTIIYPYLYAFNLNLKISFIYDKLKKINKKELEYFIKSFNYFYKSKVNIKKINNYKLL
;
A
#
# COMPACT_ATOMS: atom_id res chain seq x y z
N MET A 1 -16.73 2.65 -31.21
CA MET A 1 -15.29 2.27 -31.30
C MET A 1 -14.57 2.29 -29.95
N TYR A 2 -15.24 2.58 -28.82
CA TYR A 2 -14.64 2.44 -27.46
C TYR A 2 -15.72 2.04 -26.45
N ASP A 3 -16.69 1.25 -26.92
CA ASP A 3 -18.02 1.14 -26.31
C ASP A 3 -17.95 0.42 -24.95
N THR A 4 -16.87 -0.34 -24.74
CA THR A 4 -16.52 -1.00 -23.47
C THR A 4 -16.00 -0.04 -22.39
N PHE A 5 -15.52 1.15 -22.77
CA PHE A 5 -14.94 2.15 -21.86
C PHE A 5 -15.92 3.27 -21.48
N PHE A 6 -17.11 3.32 -22.10
CA PHE A 6 -18.18 4.29 -21.81
C PHE A 6 -17.71 5.75 -21.72
N LEU A 7 -16.92 6.17 -22.71
CA LEU A 7 -16.33 7.51 -22.75
C LEU A 7 -17.38 8.59 -23.03
N SER A 8 -17.22 9.76 -22.41
CA SER A 8 -18.03 10.96 -22.71
C SER A 8 -17.71 11.52 -24.09
N LYS A 9 -18.61 12.34 -24.64
CA LYS A 9 -18.40 13.03 -25.93
C LYS A 9 -17.11 13.86 -25.94
N ASP A 10 -16.80 14.54 -24.84
CA ASP A 10 -15.59 15.35 -24.72
C ASP A 10 -14.31 14.50 -24.68
N GLN A 11 -14.35 13.35 -24.02
CA GLN A 11 -13.24 12.39 -24.01
C GLN A 11 -13.01 11.82 -25.43
N LEU A 12 -14.07 11.48 -26.14
CA LEU A 12 -14.00 11.02 -27.54
C LEU A 12 -13.44 12.11 -28.46
N ASN A 13 -13.92 13.35 -28.32
CA ASN A 13 -13.39 14.49 -29.06
C ASN A 13 -11.90 14.71 -28.78
N THR A 14 -11.47 14.54 -27.52
CA THR A 14 -10.06 14.67 -27.14
C THR A 14 -9.18 13.61 -27.80
N ILE A 15 -9.66 12.36 -27.88
CA ILE A 15 -8.96 11.25 -28.54
C ILE A 15 -8.88 11.48 -30.05
N ASN A 16 -9.99 11.87 -30.67
CA ASN A 16 -10.11 12.07 -32.11
C ASN A 16 -9.31 13.28 -32.59
N ASN A 17 -9.31 14.37 -31.81
CA ASN A 17 -8.55 15.58 -32.13
C ASN A 17 -7.06 15.46 -31.81
N CYS A 18 -6.61 14.39 -31.13
CA CYS A 18 -5.20 14.19 -30.79
C CYS A 18 -4.43 13.70 -32.03
N SER A 19 -3.68 14.63 -32.63
CA SER A 19 -2.85 14.39 -33.82
C SER A 19 -1.68 13.45 -33.50
N LEU A 20 -1.02 12.92 -34.54
CA LEU A 20 0.13 12.02 -34.37
C LEU A 20 1.32 12.67 -33.65
N ASN A 21 1.40 13.99 -33.61
CA ASN A 21 2.48 14.73 -32.95
C ASN A 21 2.11 15.22 -31.54
N ASP A 22 0.84 15.07 -31.14
CA ASP A 22 0.38 15.48 -29.82
C ASP A 22 0.65 14.38 -28.78
N ILE A 23 1.04 14.78 -27.58
CA ILE A 23 1.13 13.90 -26.43
C ILE A 23 -0.24 13.83 -25.75
N LEU A 24 -0.76 12.62 -25.55
CA LEU A 24 -2.00 12.39 -24.81
C LEU A 24 -1.70 11.90 -23.40
N PHE A 25 -2.13 12.66 -22.39
CA PHE A 25 -2.11 12.21 -20.99
C PHE A 25 -3.47 11.63 -20.61
N ILE A 26 -3.50 10.35 -20.25
CA ILE A 26 -4.65 9.68 -19.65
C ILE A 26 -4.42 9.61 -18.14
N TYR A 27 -5.24 10.32 -17.37
CA TYR A 27 -5.07 10.37 -15.91
C TYR A 27 -6.36 10.07 -15.17
N GLY A 28 -6.22 9.56 -13.96
CA GLY A 28 -7.34 9.10 -13.15
C GLY A 28 -6.87 8.27 -11.96
N GLU A 29 -7.81 7.74 -11.18
CA GLU A 29 -7.51 6.91 -10.01
C GLU A 29 -6.86 5.56 -10.38
N GLY A 30 -6.40 4.80 -9.39
CA GLY A 30 -5.79 3.49 -9.60
C GLY A 30 -6.83 2.46 -10.09
N GLY A 31 -6.45 1.59 -11.02
CA GLY A 31 -7.28 0.43 -11.41
C GLY A 31 -8.53 0.74 -12.23
N ILE A 32 -8.67 1.94 -12.79
CA ILE A 32 -9.79 2.33 -13.67
C ILE A 32 -9.56 1.96 -15.16
N GLY A 33 -8.48 1.25 -15.51
CA GLY A 33 -8.23 0.85 -16.90
C GLY A 33 -7.54 1.89 -17.79
N LYS A 34 -6.77 2.84 -17.23
CA LYS A 34 -5.98 3.84 -18.01
C LYS A 34 -5.09 3.19 -19.07
N THR A 35 -4.32 2.18 -18.67
CA THR A 35 -3.40 1.44 -19.53
C THR A 35 -4.14 0.65 -20.61
N GLU A 36 -5.31 0.08 -20.27
CA GLU A 36 -6.13 -0.66 -21.22
C GLU A 36 -6.74 0.26 -22.28
N LEU A 37 -7.21 1.44 -21.87
CA LEU A 37 -7.67 2.48 -22.79
C LEU A 37 -6.54 2.94 -23.73
N ALA A 38 -5.33 3.13 -23.19
CA ALA A 38 -4.16 3.50 -23.99
C ALA A 38 -3.84 2.45 -25.06
N LYS A 39 -3.91 1.16 -24.71
CA LYS A 39 -3.72 0.05 -25.65
C LYS A 39 -4.81 0.04 -26.73
N GLU A 40 -6.08 0.22 -26.36
CA GLU A 40 -7.18 0.22 -27.32
C GLU A 40 -7.08 1.39 -28.32
N ILE A 41 -6.68 2.59 -27.86
CA ILE A 41 -6.43 3.74 -28.74
C ILE A 41 -5.33 3.45 -29.77
N LEU A 42 -4.37 2.58 -29.42
CA LEU A 42 -3.22 2.23 -30.26
C LEU A 42 -3.33 0.84 -30.90
N LYS A 43 -4.51 0.19 -30.86
CA LYS A 43 -4.72 -1.19 -31.31
C LYS A 43 -4.26 -1.50 -32.74
N ASN A 44 -4.33 -0.50 -33.63
CA ASN A 44 -3.92 -0.64 -35.03
C ASN A 44 -2.48 -0.19 -35.32
N LYS A 45 -1.64 -0.04 -34.27
CA LYS A 45 -0.26 0.45 -34.35
C LYS A 45 0.72 -0.52 -33.72
N VAL A 46 2.00 -0.39 -34.06
CA VAL A 46 3.07 -1.08 -33.34
C VAL A 46 3.32 -0.33 -32.03
N VAL A 47 2.94 -0.95 -30.90
CA VAL A 47 3.00 -0.34 -29.56
C VAL A 47 4.26 -0.78 -28.81
N THR A 48 5.00 0.19 -28.29
CA THR A 48 6.04 -0.05 -27.29
C THR A 48 5.58 0.48 -25.94
N ILE A 49 5.66 -0.35 -24.90
CA ILE A 49 5.25 0.01 -23.54
C ILE A 49 6.52 0.22 -22.70
N ILE A 50 6.59 1.36 -22.04
CA ILE A 50 7.64 1.72 -21.10
C ILE A 50 6.98 1.82 -19.72
N ASP A 51 7.24 0.82 -18.89
CA ASP A 51 6.65 0.66 -17.57
C ASP A 51 7.71 0.65 -16.47
N SER A 52 7.27 0.42 -15.24
CA SER A 52 8.17 0.36 -14.07
C SER A 52 9.23 -0.74 -14.13
N LEU A 53 9.07 -1.79 -14.95
CA LEU A 53 10.10 -2.82 -15.11
C LEU A 53 11.34 -2.26 -15.80
N SER A 54 11.16 -1.22 -16.61
CA SER A 54 12.26 -0.49 -17.26
C SER A 54 13.21 0.17 -16.25
N LEU A 55 12.80 0.34 -14.98
CA LEU A 55 13.68 0.84 -13.91
C LEU A 55 14.72 -0.18 -13.45
N LYS A 56 14.44 -1.49 -13.58
CA LYS A 56 15.35 -2.55 -13.12
C LYS A 56 16.52 -2.75 -14.08
N ASN A 57 16.29 -2.50 -15.36
CA ASN A 57 17.30 -2.62 -16.40
C ASN A 57 18.07 -1.29 -16.41
N LYS A 58 19.36 -1.29 -16.08
CA LYS A 58 20.26 -0.11 -16.13
C LYS A 58 20.49 0.43 -17.56
N VAL A 59 19.49 0.32 -18.43
CA VAL A 59 19.51 0.75 -19.82
C VAL A 59 19.26 2.25 -19.86
N ASP A 60 20.02 2.97 -20.70
CA ASP A 60 19.75 4.37 -20.94
C ASP A 60 18.41 4.54 -21.68
N ILE A 61 17.37 4.92 -20.93
CA ILE A 61 16.02 5.13 -21.44
C ILE A 61 15.97 6.22 -22.50
N HIS A 62 16.89 7.19 -22.45
CA HIS A 62 16.96 8.23 -23.47
C HIS A 62 17.23 7.62 -24.85
N ASP A 63 18.30 6.83 -24.94
CA ASP A 63 18.71 6.19 -26.19
C ASP A 63 17.73 5.09 -26.62
N TYR A 64 17.14 4.38 -25.65
CA TYR A 64 16.10 3.40 -25.93
C TYR A 64 14.88 4.02 -26.63
N ILE A 65 14.34 5.11 -26.08
CA ILE A 65 13.19 5.82 -26.66
C ILE A 65 13.58 6.42 -28.02
N LEU A 66 14.76 7.03 -28.14
CA LEU A 66 15.22 7.58 -29.42
C LEU A 66 15.39 6.52 -30.51
N ASN A 67 15.89 5.34 -30.15
CA ASN A 67 15.99 4.24 -31.09
C ASN A 67 14.61 3.78 -31.56
N ILE A 68 13.62 3.72 -30.68
CA ILE A 68 12.24 3.40 -31.03
C ILE A 68 11.61 4.47 -31.92
N ILE A 69 11.92 5.74 -31.72
CA ILE A 69 11.39 6.82 -32.55
C ILE A 69 12.07 6.83 -33.93
N LYS A 70 13.40 6.63 -33.99
CA LYS A 70 14.21 6.81 -35.21
C LYS A 70 14.33 5.56 -36.10
N LYS A 71 14.45 4.35 -35.54
CA LYS A 71 14.78 3.14 -36.34
C LYS A 71 13.54 2.52 -36.96
N LYS A 72 13.51 2.27 -38.28
CA LYS A 72 12.46 1.46 -38.93
C LYS A 72 12.48 0.03 -38.35
N ASN A 73 11.32 -0.51 -37.93
CA ASN A 73 11.23 -1.81 -37.27
C ASN A 73 11.02 -2.89 -38.35
N ILE A 74 11.71 -4.01 -38.23
CA ILE A 74 11.69 -5.06 -39.25
C ILE A 74 10.32 -5.71 -39.39
N THR A 75 9.51 -5.71 -38.31
CA THR A 75 8.11 -6.16 -38.33
C THR A 75 7.24 -5.36 -39.30
N ILE A 76 7.60 -4.11 -39.60
CA ILE A 76 6.93 -3.26 -40.60
C ILE A 76 7.11 -3.81 -42.02
N MET A 77 8.18 -4.57 -42.28
CA MET A 77 8.44 -5.16 -43.60
C MET A 77 7.56 -6.40 -43.86
N PHE A 78 7.07 -7.06 -42.81
CA PHE A 78 6.34 -8.33 -42.93
C PHE A 78 4.83 -8.20 -42.74
N ASP A 79 4.37 -7.15 -42.08
CA ASP A 79 2.96 -7.02 -41.67
C ASP A 79 2.23 -5.93 -42.49
N LYS A 80 1.74 -6.29 -43.69
CA LYS A 80 1.06 -5.36 -44.63
C LYS A 80 -0.25 -4.77 -44.07
N SER A 81 -0.78 -5.32 -42.98
CA SER A 81 -2.10 -4.99 -42.40
C SER A 81 -2.06 -3.85 -41.37
N LYS A 82 -0.93 -3.64 -40.68
CA LYS A 82 -0.78 -2.57 -39.69
C LYS A 82 -0.36 -1.28 -40.39
N ARG A 83 -1.08 -0.18 -40.14
CA ARG A 83 -0.66 1.14 -40.60
C ARG A 83 0.75 1.43 -40.07
N LEU A 84 1.56 2.09 -40.88
CA LEU A 84 2.97 2.43 -40.63
C LEU A 84 3.24 3.24 -39.33
N ASP A 85 2.19 3.63 -38.62
CA ASP A 85 2.23 4.50 -37.45
C ASP A 85 2.61 3.75 -36.17
N ARG A 86 3.41 4.41 -35.34
CA ARG A 86 3.88 3.85 -34.07
C ARG A 86 3.08 4.38 -32.90
N GLY A 87 3.07 3.59 -31.84
CA GLY A 87 2.54 3.98 -30.53
C GLY A 87 3.60 3.80 -29.46
N ILE A 88 3.77 4.80 -28.60
CA ILE A 88 4.54 4.65 -27.36
C ILE A 88 3.58 4.88 -26.20
N ILE A 89 3.57 3.95 -25.25
CA ILE A 89 2.86 4.08 -23.98
C ILE A 89 3.92 4.24 -22.89
N ILE A 90 3.90 5.36 -22.17
CA ILE A 90 4.67 5.52 -20.93
C ILE A 90 3.69 5.33 -19.77
N ASP A 91 3.78 4.20 -19.10
CA ASP A 91 2.81 3.78 -18.09
C ASP A 91 3.22 4.24 -16.68
N ASN A 92 2.27 4.82 -15.94
CA ASN A 92 2.42 5.31 -14.56
C ASN A 92 3.64 6.22 -14.36
N LEU A 93 3.66 7.36 -15.07
CA LEU A 93 4.80 8.30 -15.07
C LEU A 93 5.23 8.74 -13.64
N GLU A 94 4.30 8.81 -12.69
CA GLU A 94 4.58 9.12 -11.29
C GLU A 94 5.57 8.16 -10.61
N ILE A 95 5.63 6.90 -11.06
CA ILE A 95 6.53 5.88 -10.50
C ILE A 95 7.97 6.25 -10.83
N PHE A 96 8.24 6.65 -12.07
CA PHE A 96 9.56 7.13 -12.49
C PHE A 96 9.98 8.35 -11.66
N HIS A 97 9.09 9.31 -11.44
CA HIS A 97 9.41 10.47 -10.60
C HIS A 97 9.73 10.08 -9.14
N LYS A 98 9.04 9.08 -8.59
CA LYS A 98 9.21 8.64 -7.19
C LYS A 98 10.52 7.86 -6.99
N TYR A 99 10.85 6.94 -7.90
CA TYR A 99 11.96 6.00 -7.70
C TYR A 99 13.21 6.32 -8.53
N ASP A 100 13.09 6.98 -9.69
CA ASP A 100 14.25 7.40 -10.49
C ASP A 100 14.05 8.77 -11.17
N LYS A 101 14.47 9.81 -10.46
CA LYS A 101 14.41 11.20 -10.95
C LYS A 101 15.25 11.45 -12.19
N LYS A 102 16.31 10.67 -12.46
CA LYS A 102 17.16 10.84 -13.64
C LYS A 102 16.38 10.40 -14.88
N ILE A 103 15.84 9.18 -14.86
CA ILE A 103 14.99 8.64 -15.92
C ILE A 103 13.81 9.56 -16.19
N PHE A 104 13.12 10.02 -15.13
CA PHE A 104 12.01 10.96 -15.27
C PHE A 104 12.41 12.25 -16.00
N LYS A 105 13.57 12.85 -15.65
CA LYS A 105 14.07 14.05 -16.34
C LYS A 105 14.40 13.75 -17.81
N SER A 106 15.01 12.61 -18.11
CA SER A 106 15.31 12.19 -19.49
C SER A 106 14.04 12.02 -20.32
N ILE A 107 13.00 11.39 -19.77
CA ILE A 107 11.68 11.26 -20.43
C ILE A 107 11.11 12.65 -20.73
N LEU A 108 11.10 13.56 -19.76
CA LEU A 108 10.59 14.92 -19.98
C LEU A 108 11.40 15.70 -21.03
N LEU A 109 12.73 15.54 -21.03
CA LEU A 109 13.59 16.14 -22.02
C LEU A 109 13.18 15.67 -23.42
N ILE A 110 13.01 14.37 -23.62
CA ILE A 110 12.58 13.79 -24.90
C ILE A 110 11.22 14.37 -25.33
N LEU A 111 10.25 14.37 -24.42
CA LEU A 111 8.90 14.90 -24.65
C LEU A 111 8.88 16.38 -25.03
N SER A 112 9.85 17.16 -24.56
CA SER A 112 9.95 18.60 -24.85
C SER A 112 10.73 18.93 -26.12
N THR A 113 11.71 18.12 -26.50
CA THR A 113 12.72 18.47 -27.52
C THR A 113 12.47 17.82 -28.88
N TYR A 114 11.92 16.61 -28.92
CA TYR A 114 11.80 15.84 -30.16
C TYR A 114 10.42 15.98 -30.81
N LYS A 115 10.43 16.04 -32.15
CA LYS A 115 9.23 15.83 -32.96
C LYS A 115 9.05 14.34 -33.19
N PHE A 116 7.83 13.82 -32.98
CA PHE A 116 7.57 12.38 -32.93
C PHE A 116 7.18 11.75 -34.28
N TYR A 117 7.33 12.47 -35.40
CA TYR A 117 7.18 12.01 -36.80
C TYR A 117 6.42 10.67 -37.00
N GLY A 118 5.09 10.69 -36.86
CA GLY A 118 4.23 9.52 -37.09
C GLY A 118 4.08 8.56 -35.88
N THR A 119 4.65 8.91 -34.72
CA THR A 119 4.55 8.15 -33.47
C THR A 119 3.61 8.84 -32.50
N LYS A 120 2.47 8.20 -32.20
CA LYS A 120 1.52 8.70 -31.18
C LYS A 120 2.02 8.33 -29.79
N ILE A 121 2.15 9.31 -28.91
CA ILE A 121 2.60 9.11 -27.54
C ILE A 121 1.41 9.23 -26.59
N ILE A 122 1.22 8.19 -25.78
CA ILE A 122 0.24 8.17 -24.70
C ILE A 122 0.98 7.99 -23.38
N ILE A 123 0.65 8.80 -22.40
CA ILE A 123 1.25 8.76 -21.07
C ILE A 123 0.12 8.54 -20.07
N THR A 124 0.27 7.57 -19.17
CA THR A 124 -0.68 7.37 -18.08
C THR A 124 -0.11 7.90 -16.77
N CYS A 125 -0.97 8.53 -15.97
CA CYS A 125 -0.58 8.96 -14.63
C CYS A 125 -1.74 9.06 -13.62
N ASN A 126 -1.41 9.25 -12.36
CA ASN A 126 -2.39 9.52 -11.31
C ASN A 126 -2.87 10.98 -11.30
N THR A 127 -4.11 11.20 -10.82
CA THR A 127 -4.75 12.53 -10.76
C THR A 127 -3.92 13.60 -10.06
N LYS A 128 -3.24 13.25 -8.97
CA LYS A 128 -2.38 14.18 -8.22
C LYS A 128 -1.15 14.61 -9.02
N PHE A 129 -0.65 13.75 -9.92
CA PHE A 129 0.60 13.97 -10.62
C PHE A 129 0.46 14.89 -11.83
N ILE A 130 -0.74 15.01 -12.42
CA ILE A 130 -0.97 15.84 -13.62
C ILE A 130 -0.68 17.34 -13.40
N LYS A 131 -0.75 17.82 -12.15
CA LYS A 131 -0.49 19.22 -11.77
C LYS A 131 1.00 19.51 -11.49
N HIS A 132 1.87 18.51 -11.63
CA HIS A 132 3.27 18.65 -11.31
C HIS A 132 3.96 19.71 -12.18
N ARG A 133 4.77 20.59 -11.56
CA ARG A 133 5.40 21.76 -12.21
C ARG A 133 6.20 21.39 -13.47
N SER A 134 6.87 20.24 -13.47
CA SER A 134 7.67 19.80 -14.62
C SER A 134 6.84 19.39 -15.82
N LEU A 135 5.59 18.94 -15.61
CA LEU A 135 4.67 18.60 -16.71
C LEU A 135 4.08 19.85 -17.35
N ASN A 136 3.83 20.92 -16.59
CA ASN A 136 3.27 22.18 -17.10
C ASN A 136 4.10 22.83 -18.21
N LYS A 137 5.38 22.43 -18.37
CA LYS A 137 6.25 22.90 -19.45
C LYS A 137 6.00 22.20 -20.78
N LEU A 138 5.30 21.07 -20.79
CA LEU A 138 5.01 20.29 -21.98
C LEU A 138 3.68 20.75 -22.62
N LYS A 139 3.61 20.71 -23.95
CA LYS A 139 2.34 20.86 -24.68
C LYS A 139 1.71 19.46 -24.82
N PHE A 140 0.58 19.24 -24.15
CA PHE A 140 -0.11 17.95 -24.17
C PHE A 140 -1.62 18.10 -24.02
N LYS A 141 -2.37 17.10 -24.54
CA LYS A 141 -3.81 16.97 -24.35
C LYS A 141 -4.09 16.10 -23.13
N LYS A 142 -5.15 16.44 -22.40
CA LYS A 142 -5.52 15.84 -21.12
C LYS A 142 -6.83 15.09 -21.27
N LEU A 143 -6.82 13.80 -20.92
CA LEU A 143 -8.01 12.97 -20.80
C LEU A 143 -8.12 12.48 -19.37
N TYR A 144 -9.14 12.99 -18.67
CA TYR A 144 -9.48 12.51 -17.34
C TYR A 144 -10.37 11.28 -17.48
N LEU A 145 -9.96 10.15 -16.91
CA LEU A 145 -10.77 8.95 -16.84
C LEU A 145 -11.32 8.81 -15.41
N SER A 146 -12.63 8.80 -15.30
CA SER A 146 -13.36 8.58 -14.05
C SER A 146 -14.71 7.97 -14.37
N TYR A 147 -15.16 7.06 -13.52
CA TYR A 147 -16.44 6.39 -13.68
C TYR A 147 -17.34 6.69 -12.50
N ASP A 148 -18.56 7.10 -12.79
CA ASP A 148 -19.61 7.14 -11.79
C ASP A 148 -20.14 5.72 -11.52
N LYS A 149 -20.99 5.59 -10.49
CA LYS A 149 -21.57 4.29 -10.13
C LYS A 149 -22.35 3.67 -11.30
N TYR A 150 -23.06 4.49 -12.07
CA TYR A 150 -23.87 4.02 -13.18
C TYR A 150 -23.03 3.39 -14.29
N ILE A 151 -21.93 4.03 -14.69
CA ILE A 151 -20.98 3.49 -15.66
C ILE A 151 -20.30 2.24 -15.10
N LEU A 152 -19.93 2.23 -13.82
CA LEU A 152 -19.37 1.02 -13.18
C LEU A 152 -20.32 -0.17 -13.24
N HIS A 153 -21.63 0.04 -13.02
CA HIS A 153 -22.62 -1.02 -13.20
C HIS A 153 -22.68 -1.53 -14.65
N LYS A 154 -22.54 -0.64 -15.65
CA LYS A 154 -22.47 -1.05 -17.05
C LYS A 154 -21.21 -1.85 -17.37
N ILE A 155 -20.05 -1.40 -16.87
CA ILE A 155 -18.77 -2.12 -17.01
C ILE A 155 -18.87 -3.50 -16.36
N LEU A 156 -19.43 -3.57 -15.15
CA LEU A 156 -19.66 -4.83 -14.44
C LEU A 156 -20.59 -5.76 -15.24
N ASN A 157 -21.68 -5.25 -15.81
CA ASN A 157 -22.55 -6.05 -16.67
C ASN A 157 -21.81 -6.60 -17.90
N ASN A 158 -20.92 -5.81 -18.51
CA ASN A 158 -20.10 -6.29 -19.64
C ASN A 158 -19.10 -7.37 -19.21
N ILE A 159 -18.48 -7.24 -18.03
CA ILE A 159 -17.58 -8.25 -17.48
C ILE A 159 -18.35 -9.54 -17.18
N LEU A 160 -19.51 -9.43 -16.52
CA LEU A 160 -20.35 -10.59 -16.19
C LEU A 160 -20.86 -11.30 -17.44
N LYS A 161 -21.23 -10.56 -18.50
CA LYS A 161 -21.59 -11.15 -19.80
C LYS A 161 -20.42 -11.91 -20.42
N TYR A 162 -19.21 -11.36 -20.35
CA TYR A 162 -18.02 -12.02 -20.87
C TYR A 162 -17.68 -13.30 -20.10
N GLU A 163 -17.87 -13.29 -18.78
CA GLU A 163 -17.62 -14.42 -17.88
C GLU A 163 -18.84 -15.37 -17.76
N ASN A 164 -19.92 -15.16 -18.53
CA ASN A 164 -21.18 -15.90 -18.48
C ASN A 164 -21.81 -16.01 -17.07
N LYS A 165 -21.75 -14.92 -16.28
CA LYS A 165 -22.29 -14.85 -14.91
C LYS A 165 -23.52 -13.95 -14.80
N TYR A 166 -24.38 -14.29 -13.85
CA TYR A 166 -25.52 -13.47 -13.45
C TYR A 166 -25.42 -13.12 -11.97
N LEU A 167 -25.42 -11.83 -11.68
CA LEU A 167 -25.51 -11.29 -10.32
C LEU A 167 -26.77 -10.44 -10.19
N THR A 168 -27.40 -10.49 -9.04
CA THR A 168 -28.49 -9.60 -8.66
C THR A 168 -27.99 -8.16 -8.50
N PHE A 169 -28.90 -7.18 -8.54
CA PHE A 169 -28.53 -5.77 -8.35
C PHE A 169 -27.83 -5.51 -7.01
N ASN A 170 -28.32 -6.13 -5.93
CA ASN A 170 -27.76 -5.98 -4.58
C ASN A 170 -26.34 -6.56 -4.48
N GLU A 171 -26.07 -7.68 -5.14
CA GLU A 171 -24.73 -8.27 -5.20
C GLU A 171 -23.77 -7.38 -5.98
N LYS A 172 -24.22 -6.86 -7.13
CA LYS A 172 -23.44 -5.90 -7.93
C LYS A 172 -23.04 -4.67 -7.12
N GLU A 173 -23.97 -4.11 -6.35
CA GLU A 173 -23.71 -2.95 -5.50
C GLU A 173 -22.70 -3.29 -4.38
N LYS A 174 -22.80 -4.47 -3.76
CA LYS A 174 -21.83 -4.96 -2.78
C LYS A 174 -20.43 -5.08 -3.38
N TYR A 175 -20.30 -5.62 -4.59
CA TYR A 175 -19.02 -5.74 -5.30
C TYR A 175 -18.40 -4.37 -5.60
N ILE A 176 -19.18 -3.44 -6.14
CA ILE A 176 -18.69 -2.08 -6.45
C ILE A 176 -18.22 -1.37 -5.18
N LYS A 177 -18.95 -1.49 -4.07
CA LYS A 177 -18.56 -0.92 -2.76
C LYS A 177 -17.27 -1.54 -2.23
N LYS A 178 -17.15 -2.88 -2.23
CA LYS A 178 -15.95 -3.60 -1.76
C LYS A 178 -14.70 -3.20 -2.55
N CYS A 179 -14.83 -3.01 -3.86
CA CYS A 179 -13.70 -2.70 -4.74
C CYS A 179 -13.29 -1.22 -4.71
N ASN A 180 -14.01 -0.36 -3.97
CA ASN A 180 -13.79 1.08 -3.97
C ASN A 180 -13.63 1.66 -5.40
N ASN A 181 -14.55 1.27 -6.30
CA ASN A 181 -14.56 1.67 -7.73
C ASN A 181 -13.34 1.22 -8.57
N ASN A 182 -12.48 0.34 -8.05
CA ASN A 182 -11.35 -0.21 -8.79
C ASN A 182 -11.79 -1.40 -9.67
N ILE A 183 -11.70 -1.22 -10.99
CA ILE A 183 -12.15 -2.22 -11.98
C ILE A 183 -11.21 -3.43 -11.99
N THR A 184 -9.92 -3.24 -11.75
CA THR A 184 -8.95 -4.36 -11.69
C THR A 184 -9.29 -5.30 -10.53
N ILE A 185 -9.57 -4.76 -9.35
CA ILE A 185 -9.99 -5.52 -8.17
C ILE A 185 -11.37 -6.17 -8.42
N LEU A 186 -12.28 -5.45 -9.07
CA LEU A 186 -13.58 -6.00 -9.43
C LEU A 186 -13.46 -7.20 -10.39
N LYS A 187 -12.55 -7.13 -11.38
CA LYS A 187 -12.24 -8.26 -12.26
C LYS A 187 -11.61 -9.44 -11.50
N SER A 188 -10.73 -9.19 -10.53
CA SER A 188 -10.13 -10.28 -9.75
C SER A 188 -11.17 -11.00 -8.91
N TYR A 189 -12.02 -10.28 -8.17
CA TYR A 189 -13.09 -10.90 -7.38
C TYR A 189 -14.07 -11.73 -8.21
N ILE A 190 -14.46 -11.24 -9.39
CA ILE A 190 -15.37 -11.99 -10.28
C ILE A 190 -14.69 -13.26 -10.81
N LYS A 191 -13.37 -13.22 -11.05
CA LYS A 191 -12.60 -14.39 -11.49
C LYS A 191 -12.31 -15.37 -10.35
N GLU A 192 -12.10 -14.88 -9.13
CA GLU A 192 -11.86 -15.71 -7.94
C GLU A 192 -13.05 -16.60 -7.61
N GLU A 193 -14.29 -16.21 -7.93
CA GLU A 193 -15.46 -17.11 -7.81
C GLU A 193 -15.45 -18.29 -8.80
N ASN A 194 -14.68 -18.25 -9.91
CA ASN A 194 -14.62 -19.33 -10.90
C ASN A 194 -13.58 -20.40 -10.58
N ASN A 195 -12.54 -20.03 -9.84
CA ASN A 195 -11.68 -21.03 -9.24
C ASN A 195 -12.36 -21.39 -7.94
N GLN A 196 -12.86 -22.63 -7.82
CA GLN A 196 -12.82 -23.28 -6.50
C GLN A 196 -11.46 -22.90 -5.94
N THR A 197 -11.46 -22.07 -4.91
CA THR A 197 -10.25 -21.57 -4.29
C THR A 197 -9.30 -22.75 -4.22
N ASN A 198 -8.20 -22.70 -4.97
CA ASN A 198 -7.04 -23.44 -4.53
C ASN A 198 -6.94 -23.01 -3.07
N VAL A 199 -7.12 -23.94 -2.14
CA VAL A 199 -7.04 -23.73 -0.68
C VAL A 199 -5.63 -23.22 -0.28
N TYR A 200 -4.81 -22.89 -1.29
CA TYR A 200 -3.39 -22.65 -1.32
C TYR A 200 -3.03 -21.20 -1.71
N ASP A 201 -3.97 -20.36 -2.18
CA ASP A 201 -3.72 -18.94 -2.50
C ASP A 201 -4.61 -18.03 -1.62
N ASN A 202 -4.14 -17.66 -0.43
CA ASN A 202 -4.81 -16.69 0.42
C ASN A 202 -4.11 -15.32 0.34
N TYR A 203 -4.74 -14.37 -0.37
CA TYR A 203 -4.53 -12.93 -0.19
C TYR A 203 -5.44 -12.37 0.93
N ASP A 204 -5.71 -13.18 1.95
CA ASP A 204 -6.49 -12.72 3.10
C ASP A 204 -5.71 -11.60 3.82
N THR A 205 -6.42 -10.56 4.28
CA THR A 205 -5.80 -9.51 5.09
C THR A 205 -5.35 -10.05 6.45
N HIS A 206 -4.31 -9.46 7.05
CA HIS A 206 -3.82 -9.85 8.39
C HIS A 206 -4.92 -9.96 9.44
N GLU A 207 -5.96 -9.12 9.36
CA GLU A 207 -7.12 -9.20 10.25
C GLU A 207 -7.87 -10.54 10.13
N ILE A 208 -8.14 -10.98 8.89
CA ILE A 208 -8.81 -12.25 8.59
C ILE A 208 -7.91 -13.44 8.97
N LEU A 209 -6.62 -13.37 8.65
CA LEU A 209 -5.65 -14.42 8.99
C LEU A 209 -5.52 -14.58 10.50
N THR A 210 -5.44 -13.48 11.25
CA THR A 210 -5.32 -13.53 12.71
C THR A 210 -6.61 -14.05 13.35
N GLN A 211 -7.77 -13.67 12.81
CA GLN A 211 -9.05 -14.24 13.25
C GLN A 211 -9.11 -15.75 13.00
N LYS A 212 -8.73 -16.21 11.79
CA LYS A 212 -8.65 -17.63 11.46
C LYS A 212 -7.71 -18.36 12.42
N LEU A 213 -6.55 -17.79 12.74
CA LEU A 213 -5.58 -18.36 13.69
C LEU A 213 -6.16 -18.60 15.08
N ILE A 214 -7.01 -17.70 15.56
CA ILE A 214 -7.62 -17.83 16.90
C ILE A 214 -8.76 -18.85 16.87
N MET A 215 -9.52 -18.90 15.78
CA MET A 215 -10.72 -19.73 15.69
C MET A 215 -10.45 -21.18 15.28
N ASN A 216 -9.36 -21.42 14.55
CA ASN A 216 -9.09 -22.71 13.90
C ASN A 216 -7.83 -23.39 14.44
N LYS A 217 -7.76 -24.71 14.20
CA LYS A 217 -6.55 -25.52 14.43
C LYS A 217 -5.75 -25.61 13.13
N PHE A 218 -4.48 -25.23 13.19
CA PHE A 218 -3.51 -25.29 12.12
C PHE A 218 -2.34 -26.25 12.41
N THR A 219 -1.91 -27.02 11.43
CA THR A 219 -0.62 -27.73 11.55
C THR A 219 0.56 -26.75 11.45
N ILE A 220 1.77 -27.21 11.75
CA ILE A 220 2.98 -26.38 11.55
C ILE A 220 3.09 -25.97 10.07
N GLU A 221 2.84 -26.92 9.16
CA GLU A 221 2.85 -26.70 7.71
C GLU A 221 1.81 -25.67 7.26
N ASP A 222 0.61 -25.69 7.86
CA ASP A 222 -0.39 -24.68 7.54
C ASP A 222 0.04 -23.29 8.00
N ILE A 223 0.69 -23.19 9.17
CA ILE A 223 1.13 -21.90 9.70
C ILE A 223 2.28 -21.33 8.87
N SER A 224 3.28 -22.15 8.53
CA SER A 224 4.37 -21.71 7.64
C SER A 224 3.85 -21.33 6.25
N ARG A 225 2.86 -22.03 5.71
CA ARG A 225 2.31 -21.66 4.40
C ARG A 225 1.47 -20.38 4.45
N LEU A 226 0.57 -20.26 5.42
CA LEU A 226 -0.47 -19.22 5.42
C LEU A 226 -0.01 -17.88 6.00
N PHE A 227 0.93 -17.89 6.94
CA PHE A 227 1.26 -16.70 7.74
C PHE A 227 2.58 -16.05 7.36
N VAL A 228 3.38 -16.66 6.49
CA VAL A 228 4.73 -16.16 6.15
C VAL A 228 4.73 -14.75 5.55
N ASN A 229 3.78 -14.46 4.67
CA ASN A 229 3.73 -13.16 3.98
C ASN A 229 3.47 -11.97 4.92
N GLU A 230 2.76 -12.20 6.03
CA GLU A 230 2.43 -11.17 7.02
C GLU A 230 2.94 -11.54 8.43
N LYS A 231 3.97 -12.39 8.51
CA LYS A 231 4.44 -13.01 9.77
C LYS A 231 4.75 -11.99 10.85
N ILE A 232 5.42 -10.90 10.49
CA ILE A 232 5.83 -9.83 11.41
C ILE A 232 4.61 -9.07 11.94
N THR A 233 3.67 -8.70 11.07
CA THR A 233 2.49 -7.93 11.47
C THR A 233 1.61 -8.77 12.40
N ILE A 234 1.39 -10.03 12.05
CA ILE A 234 0.54 -10.94 12.81
C ILE A 234 1.20 -11.27 14.15
N SER A 235 2.49 -11.60 14.18
CA SER A 235 3.22 -11.89 15.43
C SER A 235 3.15 -10.70 16.41
N LEU A 236 3.43 -9.49 15.93
CA LEU A 236 3.40 -8.27 16.75
C LEU A 236 1.99 -7.94 17.26
N ASN A 237 0.96 -8.22 16.47
CA ASN A 237 -0.43 -8.08 16.90
C ASN A 237 -0.78 -9.10 17.99
N LEU A 238 -0.36 -10.36 17.85
CA LEU A 238 -0.62 -11.40 18.85
C LEU A 238 0.03 -11.06 20.19
N ILE A 239 1.28 -10.60 20.19
CA ILE A 239 1.98 -10.26 21.44
C ILE A 239 1.40 -9.02 22.12
N GLU A 240 0.99 -7.98 21.39
CA GLU A 240 0.33 -6.79 21.97
C GLU A 240 -1.00 -7.17 22.66
N ASN A 241 -1.65 -8.24 22.17
CA ASN A 241 -2.94 -8.71 22.68
C ASN A 241 -2.82 -9.95 23.58
N ILE A 242 -1.63 -10.38 23.97
CA ILE A 242 -1.41 -11.63 24.74
C ILE A 242 -2.26 -11.69 26.02
N TYR A 243 -2.39 -10.57 26.72
CA TYR A 243 -3.14 -10.44 27.98
C TYR A 243 -4.65 -10.62 27.83
N THR A 244 -5.18 -10.53 26.61
CA THR A 244 -6.60 -10.83 26.36
C THR A 244 -6.86 -12.33 26.31
N TYR A 245 -5.83 -13.13 26.00
CA TYR A 245 -5.94 -14.57 25.79
C TYR A 245 -5.37 -15.40 26.95
N THR A 246 -4.33 -14.93 27.64
CA THR A 246 -3.83 -15.58 28.86
C THR A 246 -3.43 -14.57 29.91
N LYS A 247 -3.69 -14.90 31.18
CA LYS A 247 -3.21 -14.16 32.36
C LYS A 247 -2.12 -14.93 33.11
N ASN A 248 -1.77 -16.13 32.63
CA ASN A 248 -0.76 -16.95 33.26
C ASN A 248 0.63 -16.40 32.92
N LEU A 249 1.32 -15.87 33.93
CA LEU A 249 2.63 -15.23 33.76
C LEU A 249 3.69 -16.19 33.20
N ASN A 250 3.62 -17.48 33.53
CA ASN A 250 4.58 -18.46 33.00
C ASN A 250 4.37 -18.65 31.49
N GLU A 251 3.12 -18.78 31.04
CA GLU A 251 2.80 -18.90 29.61
C GLU A 251 3.16 -17.64 28.83
N ILE A 252 2.96 -16.47 29.45
CA ILE A 252 3.36 -15.19 28.87
C ILE A 252 4.89 -15.14 28.73
N SER A 253 5.63 -15.52 29.78
CA SER A 253 7.08 -15.57 29.77
C SER A 253 7.61 -16.51 28.70
N ASP A 254 7.00 -17.69 28.55
CA ASP A 254 7.38 -18.68 27.54
C ASP A 254 7.16 -18.13 26.12
N ILE A 255 6.01 -17.47 25.87
CA ILE A 255 5.75 -16.80 24.60
C ILE A 255 6.80 -15.73 24.32
N TYR A 256 7.12 -14.89 25.30
CA TYR A 256 8.14 -13.85 25.11
C TYR A 256 9.51 -14.44 24.77
N ASN A 257 9.92 -15.52 25.46
CA ASN A 257 11.18 -16.20 25.16
C ASN A 257 11.18 -16.81 23.75
N ASP A 258 10.06 -17.41 23.32
CA ASP A 258 9.91 -17.92 21.96
C ASP A 258 10.00 -16.78 20.92
N TYR A 259 9.44 -15.60 21.19
CA TYR A 259 9.58 -14.43 20.33
C TYR A 259 11.03 -13.93 20.24
N VAL A 260 11.74 -13.89 21.37
CA VAL A 260 13.17 -13.53 21.41
C VAL A 260 13.99 -14.51 20.58
N ASN A 261 13.75 -15.81 20.73
CA ASN A 261 14.42 -16.84 19.92
C ASN A 261 14.08 -16.69 18.43
N GLY A 262 12.83 -16.38 18.10
CA GLY A 262 12.39 -16.07 16.74
C GLY A 262 13.17 -14.90 16.14
N ASP A 263 13.27 -13.78 16.86
CA ASP A 263 14.03 -12.59 16.43
C ASP A 263 15.52 -12.88 16.26
N ILE A 264 16.14 -13.64 17.18
CA ILE A 264 17.55 -14.04 17.08
C ILE A 264 17.77 -14.87 15.81
N ILE A 265 16.90 -15.83 15.52
CA ILE A 265 17.00 -16.64 14.31
C ILE A 265 16.81 -15.75 13.08
N ASP A 266 15.70 -15.00 12.98
CA ASP A 266 15.41 -14.18 11.80
C ASP A 266 16.53 -13.17 11.50
N THR A 267 17.14 -12.58 12.54
CA THR A 267 18.28 -11.66 12.39
C THR A 267 19.58 -12.35 12.01
N THR A 268 19.90 -13.51 12.57
CA THR A 268 21.12 -14.26 12.24
C THR A 268 21.04 -14.92 10.87
N THR A 269 19.83 -15.24 10.40
CA THR A 269 19.58 -15.88 9.11
C THR A 269 19.29 -14.90 7.98
N LEU A 270 19.39 -13.57 8.18
CA LEU A 270 19.18 -12.56 7.13
C LEU A 270 20.00 -12.79 5.85
N ASN A 271 21.16 -13.46 5.97
CA ASN A 271 22.06 -13.77 4.85
C ASN A 271 21.95 -15.23 4.33
N TYR A 272 21.05 -16.03 4.89
CA TYR A 272 20.90 -17.45 4.56
C TYR A 272 19.44 -17.75 4.18
N ASN A 273 19.23 -18.53 3.11
CA ASN A 273 17.89 -19.05 2.75
C ASN A 273 17.50 -20.19 3.70
N ILE A 274 17.21 -19.86 4.94
CA ILE A 274 16.69 -20.81 5.93
C ILE A 274 15.16 -20.71 5.95
N GLU A 275 14.51 -21.85 6.20
CA GLU A 275 13.05 -21.98 6.33
C GLU A 275 12.47 -21.02 7.39
N ASP A 276 11.17 -20.73 7.32
CA ASP A 276 10.49 -19.71 8.14
C ASP A 276 10.29 -20.10 9.64
N TYR A 277 11.38 -20.35 10.36
CA TYR A 277 11.39 -20.66 11.79
C TYR A 277 10.76 -19.54 12.64
N TYR A 278 10.90 -18.27 12.21
CA TYR A 278 10.28 -17.13 12.89
C TYR A 278 8.77 -17.36 13.12
N THR A 279 8.07 -17.80 12.08
CA THR A 279 6.63 -18.06 12.10
C THR A 279 6.28 -19.20 13.05
N ILE A 280 7.17 -20.20 13.17
CA ILE A 280 6.99 -21.33 14.10
C ILE A 280 7.13 -20.86 15.56
N PHE A 281 8.21 -20.15 15.86
CA PHE A 281 8.48 -19.68 17.22
C PHE A 281 7.46 -18.63 17.68
N THR A 282 6.97 -17.76 16.79
CA THR A 282 6.07 -16.68 17.19
C THR A 282 4.59 -17.06 17.08
N ILE A 283 4.16 -17.53 15.91
CA ILE A 283 2.75 -17.69 15.57
C ILE A 283 2.23 -19.08 15.97
N TYR A 284 2.99 -20.13 15.69
CA TYR A 284 2.57 -21.50 16.02
C TYR A 284 2.56 -21.79 17.51
N LYS A 285 3.61 -21.35 18.23
CA LYS A 285 3.65 -21.44 19.70
C LYS A 285 2.47 -20.73 20.36
N PHE A 286 2.12 -19.55 19.85
CA PHE A 286 0.93 -18.83 20.31
C PHE A 286 -0.35 -19.63 20.03
N ASN A 287 -0.50 -20.20 18.83
CA ASN A 287 -1.66 -21.05 18.49
C ASN A 287 -1.78 -22.29 19.41
N LEU A 288 -0.67 -22.91 19.81
CA LEU A 288 -0.69 -24.02 20.77
C LEU A 288 -1.25 -23.61 22.13
N ILE A 289 -0.91 -22.42 22.62
CA ILE A 289 -1.42 -21.90 23.90
C ILE A 289 -2.90 -21.57 23.81
N LEU A 290 -3.34 -20.97 22.69
CA LEU A 290 -4.77 -20.75 22.43
C LEU A 290 -5.58 -22.06 22.50
N ARG A 291 -5.04 -23.15 21.94
CA ARG A 291 -5.66 -24.48 22.01
C ARG A 291 -5.70 -25.03 23.42
N LYS A 292 -4.58 -24.96 24.14
CA LYS A 292 -4.47 -25.43 25.52
C LYS A 292 -5.52 -24.76 26.40
N ASN A 293 -5.71 -23.46 26.21
CA ASN A 293 -6.66 -22.64 26.96
C ASN A 293 -8.10 -22.70 26.40
N LYS A 294 -8.36 -23.54 25.39
CA LYS A 294 -9.68 -23.75 24.75
C LYS A 294 -10.39 -22.44 24.37
N ILE A 295 -9.62 -21.47 23.90
CA ILE A 295 -10.15 -20.16 23.55
C ILE A 295 -10.90 -20.27 22.22
N THR A 296 -12.22 -20.11 22.27
CA THR A 296 -13.08 -20.14 21.08
C THR A 296 -13.65 -18.77 20.72
N LYS A 297 -13.46 -17.79 21.60
CA LYS A 297 -14.01 -16.44 21.43
C LYS A 297 -12.96 -15.51 20.85
N PHE A 298 -13.27 -14.94 19.68
CA PHE A 298 -12.47 -13.88 19.09
C PHE A 298 -12.71 -12.56 19.85
N TYR A 299 -11.62 -11.90 20.22
CA TYR A 299 -11.62 -10.55 20.74
C TYR A 299 -11.02 -9.62 19.68
N PRO A 300 -11.58 -8.42 19.47
CA PRO A 300 -11.05 -7.48 18.49
C PRO A 300 -9.60 -7.11 18.86
N ILE A 301 -8.71 -7.29 17.89
CA ILE A 301 -7.26 -7.15 18.07
C ILE A 301 -6.89 -5.67 18.03
N VAL A 302 -6.10 -5.23 19.00
CA VAL A 302 -5.45 -3.93 18.94
C VAL A 302 -4.24 -4.05 18.03
N ASN A 303 -4.25 -3.34 16.91
CA ASN A 303 -3.10 -3.30 16.02
C ASN A 303 -1.87 -2.77 16.75
N ASN A 304 -0.78 -3.49 16.57
CA ASN A 304 0.49 -3.18 17.17
C ASN A 304 1.00 -1.84 16.62
N ASN A 305 1.30 -0.92 17.53
CA ASN A 305 1.83 0.41 17.20
C ASN A 305 3.35 0.49 17.35
N TYR A 306 4.07 -0.64 17.45
CA TYR A 306 5.51 -0.71 17.74
C TYR A 306 6.34 0.10 16.75
N ILE A 307 6.10 -0.04 15.44
CA ILE A 307 6.83 0.74 14.41
C ILE A 307 6.57 2.25 14.58
N SER A 308 5.32 2.63 14.84
CA SER A 308 4.94 4.01 15.14
C SER A 308 5.56 4.52 16.44
N ARG A 309 5.62 3.68 17.48
CA ARG A 309 6.24 3.97 18.79
C ARG A 309 7.75 4.14 18.64
N LEU A 310 8.43 3.26 17.91
CA LEU A 310 9.87 3.31 17.61
C LEU A 310 10.24 4.53 16.77
N THR A 311 9.49 4.81 15.70
CA THR A 311 9.77 5.99 14.86
C THR A 311 9.62 7.28 15.63
N ILE A 312 8.63 7.37 16.53
CA ILE A 312 8.51 8.49 17.47
C ILE A 312 9.60 8.45 18.53
N GLN A 313 10.03 7.29 19.03
CA GLN A 313 11.16 7.20 19.96
C GLN A 313 12.46 7.66 19.33
N ILE A 314 12.78 7.21 18.11
CA ILE A 314 13.95 7.67 17.34
C ILE A 314 13.86 9.18 17.08
N HIS A 315 12.66 9.69 16.78
CA HIS A 315 12.44 11.13 16.64
C HIS A 315 12.60 11.86 17.97
N ASN A 316 12.12 11.30 19.08
CA ASN A 316 12.29 11.82 20.43
C ASN A 316 13.75 11.82 20.87
N ASP A 317 14.52 10.81 20.47
CA ASP A 317 15.95 10.67 20.73
C ASP A 317 16.74 11.71 19.92
N LYS A 318 16.34 11.95 18.67
CA LYS A 318 16.85 13.07 17.85
C LYS A 318 16.51 14.42 18.46
N ILE A 319 15.31 14.58 19.01
CA ILE A 319 14.90 15.79 19.74
C ILE A 319 15.60 15.86 21.10
N SER A 320 15.91 14.75 21.79
CA SER A 320 16.57 14.78 23.10
C SER A 320 18.01 15.25 23.03
N ASN A 321 18.66 15.10 21.87
CA ASN A 321 19.95 15.77 21.64
C ASN A 321 19.85 17.31 21.73
N ILE A 322 18.64 17.89 21.66
CA ILE A 322 18.38 19.33 21.78
C ILE A 322 18.08 19.74 23.25
N PHE A 323 17.72 18.80 24.14
CA PHE A 323 17.26 19.11 25.50
C PHE A 323 17.95 18.22 26.56
N LYS A 324 18.63 18.84 27.54
CA LYS A 324 19.60 18.22 28.48
C LYS A 324 19.05 17.29 29.59
N THR A 325 17.78 16.93 29.62
CA THR A 325 17.15 16.19 30.73
C THR A 325 17.04 14.68 30.48
N ASN A 326 17.13 13.88 31.56
CA ASN A 326 17.07 12.41 31.52
C ASN A 326 15.63 11.93 31.21
N ARG A 327 15.33 11.78 29.91
CA ARG A 327 13.96 11.68 29.35
C ARG A 327 13.31 10.29 29.37
N THR A 328 14.08 9.23 29.62
CA THR A 328 13.57 7.84 29.72
C THR A 328 12.49 7.68 30.79
N ILE A 329 12.45 8.58 31.77
CA ILE A 329 11.57 8.49 32.93
C ILE A 329 10.25 9.28 32.75
N ILE A 330 10.15 10.15 31.73
CA ILE A 330 8.95 10.99 31.50
C ILE A 330 7.72 10.13 31.16
N TYR A 331 7.88 9.15 30.27
CA TYR A 331 6.78 8.25 29.90
C TYR A 331 6.30 7.39 31.07
N PRO A 332 7.20 6.75 31.87
CA PRO A 332 6.82 6.11 33.13
C PRO A 332 6.06 7.05 34.08
N TYR A 333 6.48 8.31 34.22
CA TYR A 333 5.79 9.30 35.06
C TYR A 333 4.40 9.67 34.54
N LEU A 334 4.25 9.86 33.22
CA LEU A 334 2.95 10.11 32.61
C LEU A 334 2.02 8.90 32.73
N TYR A 335 2.58 7.68 32.64
CA TYR A 335 1.83 6.44 32.82
C TYR A 335 1.35 6.28 34.27
N ALA A 336 2.24 6.49 35.24
CA ALA A 336 1.88 6.49 36.66
C ALA A 336 0.84 7.57 37.00
N PHE A 337 0.98 8.77 36.42
CA PHE A 337 -0.04 9.83 36.53
C PHE A 337 -1.38 9.40 35.94
N ASN A 338 -1.40 8.75 34.78
CA ASN A 338 -2.62 8.26 34.14
C ASN A 338 -3.31 7.16 34.96
N LEU A 339 -2.54 6.36 35.70
CA LEU A 339 -3.04 5.38 36.67
C LEU A 339 -3.46 5.99 38.02
N ASN A 340 -3.40 7.33 38.18
CA ASN A 340 -3.66 8.04 39.44
C ASN A 340 -2.80 7.56 40.62
N LEU A 341 -1.58 7.07 40.36
CA LEU A 341 -0.63 6.77 41.42
C LEU A 341 -0.18 8.10 42.05
N LYS A 342 -0.73 8.44 43.22
CA LYS A 342 -0.53 9.73 43.93
C LYS A 342 0.86 9.85 44.57
N ILE A 343 1.92 9.57 43.81
CA ILE A 343 3.30 9.63 44.29
C ILE A 343 3.81 11.07 44.10
N SER A 344 3.94 11.83 45.19
CA SER A 344 4.35 13.25 45.21
C SER A 344 5.57 13.54 44.33
N PHE A 345 6.57 12.67 44.40
CA PHE A 345 7.80 12.76 43.61
C PHE A 345 7.58 12.80 42.10
N ILE A 346 6.57 12.08 41.58
CA ILE A 346 6.27 12.02 40.14
C ILE A 346 5.76 13.39 39.65
N TYR A 347 4.88 14.02 40.42
CA TYR A 347 4.32 15.34 40.08
C TYR A 347 5.39 16.42 40.11
N ASP A 348 6.28 16.40 41.12
CA ASP A 348 7.37 17.35 41.22
C ASP A 348 8.39 17.20 40.09
N LYS A 349 8.67 15.97 39.67
CA LYS A 349 9.53 15.70 38.51
C LYS A 349 8.88 16.17 37.21
N LEU A 350 7.58 15.95 37.01
CA LEU A 350 6.87 16.43 35.82
C LEU A 350 6.79 17.96 35.76
N LYS A 351 6.57 18.64 36.89
CA LYS A 351 6.53 20.12 36.96
C LYS A 351 7.87 20.79 36.66
N LYS A 352 9.00 20.11 36.93
CA LYS A 352 10.35 20.61 36.64
C LYS A 352 10.72 20.55 35.15
N ILE A 353 9.95 19.85 34.33
CA ILE A 353 10.16 19.76 32.87
C ILE A 353 9.66 21.04 32.22
N ASN A 354 10.37 21.52 31.19
CA ASN A 354 9.95 22.69 30.42
C ASN A 354 8.52 22.47 29.87
N LYS A 355 7.64 23.46 30.04
CA LYS A 355 6.23 23.38 29.61
C LYS A 355 6.07 22.93 28.15
N LYS A 356 6.84 23.49 27.21
CA LYS A 356 6.75 23.13 25.78
C LYS A 356 7.15 21.68 25.52
N GLU A 357 8.16 21.22 26.26
CA GLU A 357 8.66 19.83 26.21
C GLU A 357 7.63 18.86 26.79
N LEU A 358 7.06 19.17 27.95
CA LEU A 358 6.02 18.36 28.58
C LEU A 358 4.74 18.29 27.72
N GLU A 359 4.32 19.39 27.10
CA GLU A 359 3.18 19.41 26.18
C GLU A 359 3.38 18.49 24.97
N TYR A 360 4.61 18.43 24.45
CA TYR A 360 4.96 17.52 23.37
C TYR A 360 4.86 16.05 23.82
N PHE A 361 5.46 15.69 24.95
CA PHE A 361 5.39 14.33 25.50
C PHE A 361 3.96 13.91 25.85
N ILE A 362 3.13 14.81 26.39
CA ILE A 362 1.71 14.56 26.67
C ILE A 362 0.92 14.28 25.39
N LYS A 363 1.15 15.04 24.31
CA LYS A 363 0.48 14.80 23.02
C LYS A 363 0.81 13.41 22.48
N SER A 364 2.08 13.05 22.45
CA SER A 364 2.53 11.72 22.01
C SER A 364 1.99 10.61 22.92
N PHE A 365 2.01 10.82 24.25
CA PHE A 365 1.47 9.87 25.22
C PHE A 365 -0.04 9.64 25.03
N ASN A 366 -0.83 10.71 24.91
CA ASN A 366 -2.27 10.62 24.67
C ASN A 366 -2.62 9.91 23.35
N TYR A 367 -1.82 10.14 22.31
CA TYR A 367 -1.99 9.46 21.02
C TYR A 367 -1.81 7.93 21.15
N PHE A 368 -0.75 7.47 21.82
CA PHE A 368 -0.42 6.03 21.90
C PHE A 368 -1.18 5.25 22.96
N TYR A 369 -1.45 5.87 24.11
CA TYR A 369 -2.10 5.19 25.25
C TYR A 369 -3.60 5.51 25.32
N LYS A 370 -4.14 6.22 24.31
CA LYS A 370 -5.55 6.69 24.28
C LYS A 370 -5.96 7.39 25.57
N SER A 371 -5.01 8.07 26.24
CA SER A 371 -5.23 8.75 27.51
C SER A 371 -5.71 10.19 27.32
N LYS A 372 -6.21 10.80 28.40
CA LYS A 372 -6.65 12.20 28.46
C LYS A 372 -5.84 13.01 29.47
N VAL A 373 -4.52 12.81 29.48
CA VAL A 373 -3.60 13.58 30.33
C VAL A 373 -3.56 15.03 29.84
N ASN A 374 -3.70 15.98 30.75
CA ASN A 374 -3.68 17.41 30.45
C ASN A 374 -2.68 18.10 31.36
N ILE A 375 -1.84 18.97 30.78
CA ILE A 375 -0.83 19.73 31.53
C ILE A 375 -1.45 20.60 32.63
N LYS A 376 -2.68 21.10 32.45
CA LYS A 376 -3.41 21.84 33.49
C LYS A 376 -3.64 21.00 34.75
N LYS A 377 -3.90 19.69 34.59
CA LYS A 377 -4.10 18.77 35.73
C LYS A 377 -2.80 18.47 36.46
N ILE A 378 -1.68 18.40 35.75
CA ILE A 378 -0.34 18.20 36.34
C ILE A 378 0.06 19.47 37.12
N ASN A 379 -0.17 20.66 36.55
CA ASN A 379 0.20 21.92 37.18
C ASN A 379 -0.70 22.29 38.37
N ASN A 380 -2.00 21.99 38.30
CA ASN A 380 -2.98 22.29 39.36
C ASN A 380 -2.97 21.27 40.51
N TYR A 381 -2.14 20.22 40.45
CA TYR A 381 -2.04 19.27 41.55
C TYR A 381 -1.38 19.95 42.76
N LYS A 382 -2.18 20.23 43.79
CA LYS A 382 -1.73 20.62 45.12
C LYS A 382 -1.70 19.37 46.00
N LEU A 383 -0.59 19.15 46.68
CA LEU A 383 -0.53 18.17 47.77
C LEU A 383 -1.54 18.62 48.84
N LEU A 384 -2.51 17.76 49.15
CA LEU A 384 -3.24 17.82 50.40
C LEU A 384 -2.43 17.07 51.45
#